data_AF-A0A2Z2HBI3-F1
#
_entry.id   AF-A0A2Z2HBI3-F1
#
_cell.length_a   1.000
_cell.length_b   1.000
_cell.length_c   1.000
_cell.angle_alpha   90.00
_cell.angle_beta   90.00
_cell.angle_gamma   90.00
#
_symmetry.space_group_name_H-M   'P 1'
#
loop_
_entity.id
_entity.type
_entity.pdbx_description
1 polymer ?
#
loop_
_entity_poly.entity_id
_entity_poly.type
_entity_poly.pdbx_seq_one_letter_code
_entity_poly.pdbx_strand_id
1 'polypeptide(L)'
;MPALTSYPPDRATLEGLANMALGHVEREYPNLVTHLMRGAQDIAAPSTLHPIFYGSLDWHSCVHSYWLLVRVSRLYPTSEVTARITALLQRNITAEKVAGELAYFQAPGRGGFERPYGWAWLLKLAAELESSPCETMQQAARTLAPLTRFITRAFLEFWPKQTYPIRTGTHYNWRKRRDSSSAWPHSTMMTDDNGYFLASTPVTVVALLSSRHR
;
A
#
# COMPACT_ATOMS: atom_id res chain seq x y z
N MET A 1 -34.40 -10.42 -0.11
CA MET A 1 -33.23 -9.64 0.33
C MET A 1 -33.29 -8.31 -0.39
N PRO A 2 -33.68 -7.20 0.26
CA PRO A 2 -33.62 -5.89 -0.39
C PRO A 2 -32.16 -5.62 -0.74
N ALA A 3 -31.91 -5.19 -1.97
CA ALA A 3 -30.59 -4.75 -2.39
C ALA A 3 -30.13 -3.66 -1.40
N LEU A 4 -28.92 -3.80 -0.85
CA LEU A 4 -28.25 -2.70 -0.15
C LEU A 4 -28.05 -1.59 -1.18
N THR A 5 -29.06 -0.73 -1.35
CA THR A 5 -28.93 0.51 -2.12
C THR A 5 -28.00 1.39 -1.31
N SER A 6 -26.70 1.33 -1.63
CA SER A 6 -25.72 2.24 -1.08
C SER A 6 -26.07 3.64 -1.56
N TYR A 7 -26.74 4.42 -0.72
CA TYR A 7 -26.82 5.85 -0.93
C TYR A 7 -25.37 6.36 -0.91
N PRO A 8 -24.88 7.05 -1.95
CA PRO A 8 -23.59 7.69 -1.86
C PRO A 8 -23.61 8.61 -0.63
N PRO A 9 -22.59 8.54 0.25
CA PRO A 9 -22.58 9.34 1.46
C PRO A 9 -22.75 10.81 1.10
N ASP A 10 -23.58 11.53 1.87
CA ASP A 10 -23.83 12.93 1.61
C ASP A 10 -22.56 13.77 1.80
N ARG A 11 -22.61 15.00 1.28
CA ARG A 11 -21.46 15.91 1.30
C ARG A 11 -20.95 16.19 2.71
N ALA A 12 -21.83 16.39 3.68
CA ALA A 12 -21.43 16.71 5.05
C ALA A 12 -20.74 15.52 5.71
N THR A 13 -21.21 14.30 5.46
CA THR A 13 -20.56 13.06 5.92
C THR A 13 -19.12 12.95 5.37
N LEU A 14 -18.92 13.19 4.07
CA LEU A 14 -17.59 13.11 3.45
C LEU A 14 -16.65 14.24 3.89
N GLU A 15 -17.15 15.45 4.06
CA GLU A 15 -16.38 16.57 4.62
C GLU A 15 -15.99 16.26 6.07
N GLY A 16 -16.87 15.64 6.87
CA GLY A 16 -16.55 15.16 8.21
C GLY A 16 -15.40 14.14 8.21
N LEU A 17 -15.48 13.13 7.36
CA LEU A 17 -14.41 12.11 7.21
C LEU A 17 -13.08 12.74 6.77
N ALA A 18 -13.12 13.66 5.81
CA ALA A 18 -11.93 14.37 5.36
C ALA A 18 -11.32 15.26 6.46
N ASN A 19 -12.15 15.95 7.25
CA ASN A 19 -11.68 16.76 8.37
C ASN A 19 -11.03 15.92 9.46
N MET A 20 -11.57 14.73 9.77
CA MET A 20 -10.92 13.79 10.67
C MET A 20 -9.53 13.41 10.15
N ALA A 21 -9.43 13.01 8.88
CA ALA A 21 -8.17 12.66 8.25
C ALA A 21 -7.16 13.82 8.25
N LEU A 22 -7.57 15.02 7.83
CA LEU A 22 -6.74 16.23 7.87
C LEU A 22 -6.26 16.57 9.28
N GLY A 23 -7.03 16.22 10.31
CA GLY A 23 -6.68 16.46 11.71
C GLY A 23 -5.55 15.59 12.24
N HIS A 24 -5.18 14.50 11.55
CA HIS A 24 -4.14 13.59 12.04
C HIS A 24 -3.02 13.29 11.04
N VAL A 25 -3.19 13.44 9.72
CA VAL A 25 -2.16 13.03 8.72
C VAL A 25 -0.78 13.70 8.84
N GLU A 26 -0.66 14.77 9.65
CA GLU A 26 0.61 15.43 9.98
C GLU A 26 0.93 15.44 11.48
N ARG A 27 0.20 14.67 12.28
CA ARG A 27 0.37 14.59 13.73
C ARG A 27 1.36 13.48 14.10
N GLU A 28 2.57 13.82 14.51
CA GLU A 28 3.60 12.81 14.72
C GLU A 28 3.35 11.80 15.85
N TYR A 29 2.60 12.17 16.90
CA TYR A 29 2.36 11.28 18.05
C TYR A 29 0.89 11.25 18.50
N PRO A 30 0.37 10.10 18.98
CA PRO A 30 1.07 8.81 19.13
C PRO A 30 1.30 8.07 17.80
N ASN A 31 2.40 7.32 17.70
CA ASN A 31 2.76 6.55 16.50
C ASN A 31 3.41 5.21 16.88
N LEU A 32 3.09 4.18 16.10
CA LEU A 32 3.55 2.80 16.19
C LEU A 32 4.46 2.51 15.00
N VAL A 33 5.77 2.58 15.26
CA VAL A 33 6.79 2.15 14.31
C VAL A 33 7.18 0.71 14.62
N THR A 34 6.88 -0.21 13.68
CA THR A 34 7.27 -1.62 13.82
C THR A 34 8.26 -2.03 12.75
N HIS A 35 9.53 -2.15 13.12
CA HIS A 35 10.56 -2.75 12.28
C HIS A 35 11.60 -3.53 13.10
N LEU A 36 12.44 -4.31 12.43
CA LEU A 36 13.59 -4.91 13.08
C LEU A 36 14.71 -3.87 13.16
N MET A 37 15.11 -3.50 14.38
CA MET A 37 16.30 -2.69 14.60
C MET A 37 17.56 -3.56 14.47
N ARG A 38 18.50 -3.13 13.65
CA ARG A 38 19.80 -3.77 13.41
C ARG A 38 20.93 -3.04 14.13
N GLY A 39 20.70 -1.78 14.51
CA GLY A 39 21.62 -0.95 15.28
C GLY A 39 20.97 0.36 15.71
N ALA A 40 21.74 1.21 16.40
CA ALA A 40 21.23 2.48 16.93
C ALA A 40 20.71 3.43 15.85
N GLN A 41 21.24 3.36 14.62
CA GLN A 41 20.81 4.16 13.47
C GLN A 41 19.37 3.87 13.00
N ASP A 42 18.76 2.77 13.44
CA ASP A 42 17.36 2.47 13.12
C ASP A 42 16.38 3.19 14.07
N ILE A 43 16.88 3.77 15.17
CA ILE A 43 16.10 4.56 16.11
C ILE A 43 15.98 5.99 15.59
N ALA A 44 14.79 6.35 15.11
CA ALA A 44 14.49 7.70 14.67
C ALA A 44 13.00 8.04 14.88
N ALA A 45 12.67 9.33 14.86
CA ALA A 45 11.30 9.81 14.95
C ALA A 45 10.47 9.37 13.71
N PRO A 46 9.15 9.17 13.84
CA PRO A 46 8.30 8.74 12.73
C PRO A 46 8.43 9.62 11.48
N SER A 47 8.47 10.95 11.64
CA SER A 47 8.64 11.89 10.52
C SER A 47 10.01 11.80 9.83
N THR A 48 11.03 11.30 10.53
CA THR A 48 12.36 11.05 9.95
C THR A 48 12.38 9.73 9.17
N LEU A 49 11.68 8.71 9.66
CA LEU A 49 11.58 7.41 8.99
C LEU A 49 10.67 7.46 7.75
N HIS A 50 9.56 8.19 7.85
CA HIS A 50 8.50 8.26 6.85
C HIS A 50 8.04 9.71 6.65
N PRO A 51 8.78 10.52 5.88
CA PRO A 51 8.56 11.96 5.80
C PRO A 51 7.23 12.39 5.14
N ILE A 52 6.51 11.48 4.49
CA ILE A 52 5.18 11.73 3.92
C ILE A 52 4.10 11.12 4.83
N PHE A 53 4.31 9.88 5.25
CA PHE A 53 3.26 9.05 5.84
C PHE A 53 3.50 8.77 7.33
N TYR A 54 3.71 9.82 8.14
CA TYR A 54 4.01 9.68 9.58
C TYR A 54 2.86 10.04 10.53
N GLY A 55 1.83 10.78 10.10
CA GLY A 55 0.89 11.39 11.05
C GLY A 55 -0.19 10.48 11.67
N SER A 56 -0.45 9.31 11.08
CA SER A 56 -1.38 8.35 11.69
C SER A 56 -0.69 7.47 12.72
N LEU A 57 -1.48 6.64 13.41
CA LEU A 57 -0.95 5.64 14.34
C LEU A 57 0.12 4.76 13.68
N ASP A 58 -0.04 4.37 12.42
CA ASP A 58 1.00 3.67 11.66
C ASP A 58 1.05 4.16 10.21
N TRP A 59 2.08 3.69 9.49
CA TRP A 59 2.36 4.12 8.11
C TRP A 59 1.19 3.84 7.16
N HIS A 60 0.64 2.62 7.15
CA HIS A 60 -0.42 2.27 6.20
C HIS A 60 -1.74 2.98 6.51
N SER A 61 -2.04 3.24 7.78
CA SER A 61 -3.19 4.04 8.17
C SER A 61 -3.05 5.48 7.67
N CYS A 62 -1.82 6.01 7.65
CA CYS A 62 -1.56 7.33 7.06
C CYS A 62 -1.79 7.29 5.55
N VAL A 63 -1.23 6.32 4.84
CA VAL A 63 -1.45 6.14 3.39
C VAL A 63 -2.94 5.99 3.06
N HIS A 64 -3.69 5.23 3.86
CA HIS A 64 -5.14 5.08 3.71
C HIS A 64 -5.88 6.41 3.88
N SER A 65 -5.52 7.21 4.89
CA SER A 65 -6.10 8.55 5.07
C SER A 65 -5.77 9.49 3.90
N TYR A 66 -4.54 9.45 3.35
CA TYR A 66 -4.23 10.18 2.13
C TYR A 66 -5.11 9.73 0.95
N TRP A 67 -5.32 8.42 0.78
CA TRP A 67 -6.24 7.91 -0.26
C TRP A 67 -7.66 8.42 -0.06
N LEU A 68 -8.18 8.39 1.16
CA LEU A 68 -9.50 8.94 1.50
C LEU A 68 -9.60 10.42 1.12
N LEU A 69 -8.59 11.23 1.45
CA LEU A 69 -8.57 12.66 1.12
C LEU A 69 -8.59 12.91 -0.40
N VAL A 70 -7.77 12.16 -1.15
CA VAL A 70 -7.76 12.25 -2.62
C VAL A 70 -9.12 11.82 -3.18
N ARG A 71 -9.71 10.76 -2.63
CA ARG A 71 -11.04 10.26 -3.04
C ARG A 71 -12.14 11.30 -2.81
N VAL A 72 -12.17 11.93 -1.63
CA VAL A 72 -13.14 12.99 -1.32
C VAL A 72 -12.97 14.16 -2.27
N SER A 73 -11.73 14.60 -2.49
CA SER A 73 -11.45 15.70 -3.42
C SER A 73 -11.87 15.40 -4.87
N ARG A 74 -11.80 14.14 -5.31
CA ARG A 74 -12.26 13.73 -6.65
C ARG A 74 -13.79 13.70 -6.76
N LEU A 75 -14.49 13.32 -5.69
CA LEU A 75 -15.95 13.29 -5.65
C LEU A 75 -16.56 14.69 -5.49
N TYR A 76 -15.87 15.60 -4.78
CA TYR A 76 -16.32 16.96 -4.48
C TYR A 76 -15.19 17.97 -4.77
N PRO A 77 -14.89 18.24 -6.06
CA PRO A 77 -13.72 19.04 -6.45
C PRO A 77 -13.79 20.51 -5.99
N THR A 78 -14.99 21.05 -5.76
CA THR A 78 -15.19 22.45 -5.40
C THR A 78 -15.63 22.57 -3.94
N SER A 79 -14.67 22.57 -3.01
CA SER A 79 -14.90 22.79 -1.58
C SER A 79 -13.65 23.35 -0.88
N GLU A 80 -13.84 23.98 0.29
CA GLU A 80 -12.74 24.42 1.16
C GLU A 80 -11.88 23.22 1.61
N VAL A 81 -12.51 22.08 1.88
CA VAL A 81 -11.83 20.83 2.22
C VAL A 81 -10.90 20.39 1.09
N THR A 82 -11.35 20.44 -0.16
CA THR A 82 -10.52 20.11 -1.34
C THR A 82 -9.34 21.06 -1.49
N ALA A 83 -9.51 22.35 -1.20
CA ALA A 83 -8.40 23.31 -1.20
C ALA A 83 -7.35 22.96 -0.14
N ARG A 84 -7.79 22.58 1.08
CA ARG A 84 -6.89 22.14 2.17
C ARG A 84 -6.16 20.84 1.81
N ILE A 85 -6.84 19.89 1.18
CA ILE A 85 -6.23 18.64 0.70
C ILE A 85 -5.19 18.93 -0.38
N THR A 86 -5.50 19.82 -1.32
CA THR A 86 -4.56 20.23 -2.38
C THR A 86 -3.29 20.83 -1.77
N ALA A 87 -3.44 21.73 -0.79
CA ALA A 87 -2.31 22.31 -0.05
C ALA A 87 -1.52 21.27 0.76
N LEU A 88 -2.18 20.25 1.32
CA LEU A 88 -1.51 19.12 1.98
C LEU A 88 -0.63 18.34 0.99
N LEU A 89 -1.18 17.95 -0.16
CA LEU A 89 -0.46 17.17 -1.16
C LEU A 89 0.77 17.94 -1.69
N GLN A 90 0.64 19.23 -1.95
CA GLN A 90 1.75 20.07 -2.42
C GLN A 90 2.90 20.18 -1.41
N ARG A 91 2.60 20.23 -0.11
CA ARG A 91 3.63 20.33 0.94
C ARG A 91 4.28 19.00 1.29
N ASN A 92 3.54 17.89 1.18
CA ASN A 92 4.00 16.58 1.65
C ASN A 92 4.46 15.65 0.53
N ILE A 93 3.92 15.75 -0.68
CA ILE A 93 4.35 14.92 -1.81
C ILE A 93 5.36 15.71 -2.64
N THR A 94 6.59 15.80 -2.11
CA THR A 94 7.75 16.42 -2.77
C THR A 94 8.79 15.38 -3.15
N ALA A 95 9.68 15.70 -4.10
CA ALA A 95 10.72 14.79 -4.54
C ALA A 95 11.65 14.35 -3.39
N GLU A 96 12.11 15.28 -2.53
CA GLU A 96 12.89 14.96 -1.33
C GLU A 96 12.16 13.97 -0.40
N LYS A 97 10.89 14.23 -0.08
CA LYS A 97 10.15 13.37 0.87
C LYS A 97 9.89 11.99 0.26
N VAL A 98 9.60 11.92 -1.04
CA VAL A 98 9.46 10.63 -1.75
C VAL A 98 10.77 9.85 -1.74
N ALA A 99 11.91 10.54 -1.91
CA ALA A 99 13.23 9.91 -1.79
C ALA A 99 13.49 9.37 -0.38
N GLY A 100 13.04 10.07 0.68
CA GLY A 100 13.12 9.59 2.06
C GLY A 100 12.28 8.32 2.31
N GLU A 101 11.03 8.28 1.83
CA GLU A 101 10.20 7.06 1.89
C GLU A 101 10.88 5.89 1.16
N LEU A 102 11.43 6.15 -0.03
CA LEU A 102 12.14 5.14 -0.81
C LEU A 102 13.40 4.63 -0.10
N ALA A 103 14.17 5.53 0.51
CA ALA A 103 15.36 5.17 1.28
C ALA A 103 15.02 4.25 2.45
N TYR A 104 13.87 4.46 3.11
CA TYR A 104 13.39 3.54 4.14
C TYR A 104 13.18 2.13 3.57
N PHE A 105 12.45 1.98 2.47
CA PHE A 105 12.18 0.65 1.89
C PHE A 105 13.44 -0.05 1.35
N GLN A 106 14.42 0.72 0.88
CA GLN A 106 15.70 0.21 0.37
C GLN A 106 16.69 -0.17 1.47
N ALA A 107 16.47 0.28 2.71
CA ALA A 107 17.36 -0.04 3.82
C ALA A 107 17.39 -1.56 4.12
N PRO A 108 18.53 -2.10 4.58
CA PRO A 108 18.68 -3.54 4.85
C PRO A 108 17.61 -4.08 5.81
N GLY A 109 16.89 -5.11 5.36
CA GLY A 109 15.83 -5.75 6.15
C GLY A 109 14.46 -5.04 6.12
N ARG A 110 14.36 -3.86 5.50
CA ARG A 110 13.12 -3.08 5.42
C ARG A 110 12.32 -3.28 4.15
N GLY A 111 12.89 -3.95 3.15
CA GLY A 111 12.14 -4.28 1.94
C GLY A 111 10.82 -4.98 2.27
N GLY A 112 10.79 -5.76 3.38
CA GLY A 112 9.66 -6.50 3.99
C GLY A 112 8.49 -5.69 4.53
N PHE A 113 8.68 -4.39 4.72
CA PHE A 113 7.81 -3.57 5.57
C PHE A 113 6.41 -3.40 4.97
N GLU A 114 5.39 -3.50 5.82
CA GLU A 114 3.98 -3.19 5.49
C GLU A 114 3.39 -3.99 4.32
N ARG A 115 3.97 -5.14 4.02
CA ARG A 115 3.48 -6.02 2.96
C ARG A 115 2.39 -6.95 3.46
N PRO A 116 1.36 -7.31 2.68
CA PRO A 116 1.00 -6.72 1.40
C PRO A 116 0.05 -5.54 1.58
N TYR A 117 -0.43 -5.29 2.81
CA TYR A 117 -1.59 -4.44 3.07
C TYR A 117 -1.27 -2.96 2.86
N GLY A 118 -0.19 -2.46 3.48
CA GLY A 118 0.26 -1.09 3.24
C GLY A 118 0.67 -0.87 1.78
N TRP A 119 1.26 -1.88 1.13
CA TRP A 119 1.56 -1.82 -0.30
C TRP A 119 0.29 -1.63 -1.15
N ALA A 120 -0.77 -2.40 -0.87
CA ALA A 120 -2.04 -2.26 -1.55
C ALA A 120 -2.64 -0.85 -1.35
N TRP A 121 -2.56 -0.28 -0.15
CA TRP A 121 -3.03 1.08 0.09
C TRP A 121 -2.25 2.13 -0.68
N LEU A 122 -0.92 2.01 -0.77
CA LEU A 122 -0.12 2.93 -1.56
C LEU A 122 -0.46 2.84 -3.04
N LEU A 123 -0.66 1.63 -3.57
CA LEU A 123 -1.07 1.43 -4.97
C LEU A 123 -2.47 1.99 -5.24
N LYS A 124 -3.41 1.85 -4.28
CA LYS A 124 -4.73 2.49 -4.37
C LYS A 124 -4.64 4.02 -4.32
N LEU A 125 -3.78 4.59 -3.48
CA LEU A 125 -3.51 6.03 -3.45
C LEU A 125 -2.98 6.51 -4.79
N ALA A 126 -1.97 5.84 -5.35
CA ALA A 126 -1.41 6.19 -6.65
C ALA A 126 -2.46 6.14 -7.77
N ALA A 127 -3.25 5.06 -7.84
CA ALA A 127 -4.32 4.94 -8.82
C ALA A 127 -5.39 6.04 -8.68
N GLU A 128 -5.76 6.42 -7.45
CA GLU A 128 -6.73 7.49 -7.23
C GLU A 128 -6.16 8.84 -7.69
N LEU A 129 -4.89 9.15 -7.38
CA LEU A 129 -4.21 10.37 -7.84
C LEU A 129 -4.12 10.45 -9.37
N GLU A 130 -3.75 9.35 -10.03
CA GLU A 130 -3.66 9.25 -11.49
C GLU A 130 -5.03 9.41 -12.18
N SER A 131 -6.09 8.89 -11.56
CA SER A 131 -7.46 8.98 -12.09
C SER A 131 -8.09 10.36 -11.93
N SER A 132 -7.45 11.27 -11.18
CA SER A 132 -8.02 12.57 -10.89
C SER A 132 -7.89 13.54 -12.07
N PRO A 133 -8.95 14.30 -12.41
CA PRO A 133 -8.86 15.36 -13.41
C PRO A 133 -8.12 16.61 -12.91
N CYS A 134 -7.77 16.69 -11.62
CA CYS A 134 -7.08 17.83 -11.04
C CYS A 134 -5.57 17.77 -11.32
N GLU A 135 -5.03 18.81 -11.95
CA GLU A 135 -3.59 18.91 -12.28
C GLU A 135 -2.68 18.74 -11.07
N THR A 136 -3.06 19.30 -9.91
CA THR A 136 -2.24 19.15 -8.69
C THR A 136 -2.17 17.70 -8.21
N MET A 137 -3.25 16.92 -8.37
CA MET A 137 -3.24 15.50 -8.01
C MET A 137 -2.43 14.68 -9.01
N GLN A 138 -2.51 14.99 -10.30
CA GLN A 138 -1.66 14.36 -11.31
C GLN A 138 -0.19 14.69 -11.09
N GLN A 139 0.14 15.92 -10.69
CA GLN A 139 1.51 16.28 -10.32
C GLN A 139 1.97 15.48 -9.09
N ALA A 140 1.12 15.33 -8.07
CA ALA A 140 1.42 14.48 -6.92
C ALA A 140 1.63 13.01 -7.33
N ALA A 141 0.83 12.47 -8.26
CA ALA A 141 1.05 11.13 -8.81
C ALA A 141 2.42 11.00 -9.46
N ARG A 142 2.79 11.95 -10.32
CA ARG A 142 4.11 11.98 -10.99
C ARG A 142 5.26 12.05 -9.99
N THR A 143 5.14 12.86 -8.95
CA THR A 143 6.14 12.96 -7.88
C THR A 143 6.24 11.67 -7.07
N LEU A 144 5.12 11.01 -6.76
CA LEU A 144 5.07 9.75 -5.99
C LEU A 144 5.52 8.53 -6.81
N ALA A 145 5.53 8.63 -8.14
CA ALA A 145 5.77 7.53 -9.06
C ALA A 145 7.05 6.70 -8.81
N PRO A 146 8.21 7.26 -8.36
CA PRO A 146 9.37 6.45 -8.00
C PRO A 146 9.08 5.42 -6.90
N LEU A 147 8.38 5.83 -5.84
CA LEU A 147 7.99 4.95 -4.75
C LEU A 147 6.96 3.92 -5.22
N THR A 148 5.94 4.36 -5.97
CA THR A 148 4.93 3.46 -6.55
C THR A 148 5.57 2.38 -7.42
N ARG A 149 6.50 2.75 -8.31
CA ARG A 149 7.21 1.78 -9.17
C ARG A 149 8.04 0.78 -8.36
N PHE A 150 8.72 1.24 -7.32
CA PHE A 150 9.48 0.36 -6.43
C PHE A 150 8.55 -0.68 -5.78
N ILE A 151 7.43 -0.23 -5.21
CA ILE A 151 6.47 -1.11 -4.53
C ILE A 151 5.79 -2.05 -5.52
N THR A 152 5.40 -1.59 -6.71
CA THR A 152 4.84 -2.45 -7.77
C THR A 152 5.82 -3.56 -8.15
N ARG A 153 7.10 -3.22 -8.38
CA ARG A 153 8.12 -4.23 -8.68
C ARG A 153 8.29 -5.21 -7.52
N ALA A 154 8.42 -4.71 -6.29
CA ALA A 154 8.60 -5.55 -5.11
C ALA A 154 7.38 -6.45 -4.85
N PHE A 155 6.17 -5.99 -5.17
CA PHE A 155 4.94 -6.77 -5.14
C PHE A 155 4.97 -7.90 -6.18
N LEU A 156 5.32 -7.60 -7.43
CA LEU A 156 5.43 -8.61 -8.50
C LEU A 156 6.52 -9.65 -8.23
N GLU A 157 7.65 -9.25 -7.63
CA GLU A 157 8.70 -10.17 -7.20
C GLU A 157 8.29 -11.03 -5.99
N PHE A 158 7.34 -10.55 -5.19
CA PHE A 158 6.83 -11.26 -4.04
C PHE A 158 5.69 -12.22 -4.38
N TRP A 159 4.80 -11.84 -5.30
CA TRP A 159 3.57 -12.56 -5.61
C TRP A 159 3.77 -14.05 -5.91
N PRO A 160 4.74 -14.49 -6.74
CA PRO A 160 4.98 -15.90 -7.01
C PRO A 160 5.41 -16.73 -5.79
N LYS A 161 5.84 -16.07 -4.70
CA LYS A 161 6.24 -16.74 -3.45
C LYS A 161 5.04 -17.11 -2.57
N GLN A 162 3.82 -16.73 -2.97
CA GLN A 162 2.59 -17.01 -2.22
C GLN A 162 1.96 -18.32 -2.71
N THR A 163 2.31 -19.42 -2.05
CA THR A 163 1.82 -20.77 -2.39
C THR A 163 0.39 -21.02 -1.91
N TYR A 164 -0.06 -20.35 -0.85
CA TYR A 164 -1.38 -20.53 -0.26
C TYR A 164 -2.11 -19.20 -0.05
N PRO A 165 -3.42 -19.15 -0.31
CA PRO A 165 -4.22 -17.96 -0.03
C PRO A 165 -4.35 -17.77 1.48
N ILE A 166 -4.09 -16.55 1.95
CA ILE A 166 -4.41 -16.14 3.31
C ILE A 166 -5.91 -15.82 3.35
N ARG A 167 -6.67 -16.59 4.14
CA ARG A 167 -8.13 -16.45 4.27
C ARG A 167 -8.56 -15.76 5.56
N THR A 168 -7.62 -15.25 6.34
CA THR A 168 -7.90 -14.51 7.58
C THR A 168 -8.16 -13.04 7.26
N GLY A 169 -9.34 -12.52 7.61
CA GLY A 169 -9.74 -11.12 7.41
C GLY A 169 -9.11 -10.15 8.41
N THR A 170 -7.80 -10.21 8.61
CA THR A 170 -7.05 -9.49 9.65
C THR A 170 -5.97 -8.58 9.03
N HIS A 171 -5.63 -7.49 9.71
CA HIS A 171 -4.67 -6.45 9.29
C HIS A 171 -3.19 -6.89 9.25
N TYR A 172 -2.88 -8.15 8.93
CA TYR A 172 -1.50 -8.63 9.01
C TYR A 172 -0.62 -8.10 7.89
N ASN A 173 0.55 -7.62 8.31
CA ASN A 173 1.71 -7.50 7.45
C ASN A 173 2.56 -8.78 7.51
N TRP A 174 2.83 -9.39 6.36
CA TRP A 174 3.64 -10.58 6.23
C TRP A 174 5.12 -10.27 6.46
N ARG A 175 5.79 -11.14 7.22
CA ARG A 175 7.25 -11.26 7.26
C ARG A 175 7.61 -12.67 6.79
N LYS A 176 8.60 -12.83 5.91
CA LYS A 176 9.09 -14.17 5.54
C LYS A 176 9.55 -14.85 6.84
N ARG A 177 9.00 -16.01 7.16
CA ARG A 177 9.64 -16.91 8.13
C ARG A 177 10.96 -17.31 7.47
N ARG A 178 12.09 -16.87 8.01
CA ARG A 178 13.40 -17.33 7.58
C ARG A 178 13.50 -18.78 8.05
N ASP A 179 13.78 -19.66 7.10
CA ASP A 179 13.88 -21.10 7.27
C ASP A 179 14.75 -21.43 8.49
N SER A 180 14.16 -22.08 9.49
CA SER A 180 14.86 -22.73 10.58
C SER A 180 14.98 -24.19 10.18
N SER A 181 15.98 -24.48 9.36
CA SER A 181 16.43 -25.84 9.06
C SER A 181 17.10 -26.42 10.30
N SER A 182 16.31 -26.99 11.22
CA SER A 182 16.70 -28.06 12.17
C SER A 182 15.56 -28.39 13.14
N ALA A 183 14.84 -29.48 12.83
CA ALA A 183 14.30 -30.52 13.73
C ALA A 183 12.93 -31.06 13.23
N TRP A 184 12.98 -32.25 12.62
CA TRP A 184 11.87 -33.18 12.32
C TRP A 184 11.62 -34.14 13.52
N PRO A 185 10.75 -35.19 13.47
CA PRO A 185 9.57 -35.51 12.64
C PRO A 185 8.34 -35.99 13.49
N HIS A 186 7.15 -36.11 12.87
CA HIS A 186 6.28 -37.31 12.88
C HIS A 186 4.88 -36.99 12.33
N SER A 187 4.57 -37.50 11.13
CA SER A 187 3.40 -38.37 10.89
C SER A 187 3.28 -38.66 9.39
N THR A 188 3.72 -39.86 9.04
CA THR A 188 3.11 -40.83 8.13
C THR A 188 2.26 -40.32 6.96
N MET A 189 2.74 -40.62 5.76
CA MET A 189 1.96 -40.78 4.54
C MET A 189 0.75 -41.69 4.78
N MET A 190 -0.46 -41.19 4.49
CA MET A 190 -1.55 -42.01 3.96
C MET A 190 -1.99 -41.33 2.66
N THR A 191 -1.76 -42.03 1.56
CA THR A 191 -2.42 -41.84 0.27
C THR A 191 -3.87 -42.28 0.39
N ASP A 192 -4.78 -41.58 -0.28
CA ASP A 192 -6.04 -42.17 -0.73
C ASP A 192 -6.26 -41.85 -2.21
N ASP A 193 -6.62 -42.91 -2.92
CA ASP A 193 -6.96 -43.00 -4.32
C ASP A 193 -8.27 -42.26 -4.60
N ASN A 194 -8.21 -41.15 -5.34
CA ASN A 194 -9.31 -40.71 -6.22
C ASN A 194 -8.80 -39.61 -7.16
N GLY A 195 -7.92 -40.03 -8.06
CA GLY A 195 -7.51 -39.23 -9.21
C GLY A 195 -8.71 -38.81 -10.04
N TYR A 196 -9.10 -37.54 -9.95
CA TYR A 196 -9.92 -36.89 -10.97
C TYR A 196 -9.39 -35.49 -11.26
N PHE A 197 -8.70 -35.40 -12.40
CA PHE A 197 -8.50 -34.19 -13.18
C PHE A 197 -9.84 -33.83 -13.84
N LEU A 198 -10.28 -32.57 -13.69
CA LEU A 198 -11.14 -31.93 -14.69
C LEU A 198 -10.47 -30.62 -15.11
N ALA A 199 -9.83 -30.70 -16.27
CA ALA A 199 -9.33 -29.57 -17.01
C ALA A 199 -10.49 -28.82 -17.68
N SER A 200 -10.52 -27.50 -17.52
CA SER A 200 -11.13 -26.60 -18.50
C SER A 200 -10.29 -25.33 -18.62
N THR A 201 -9.56 -25.26 -19.72
CA THR A 201 -8.91 -24.07 -20.31
C THR A 201 -9.21 -24.12 -21.81
N PRO A 202 -8.96 -23.08 -22.64
CA PRO A 202 -8.35 -21.77 -22.36
C PRO A 202 -9.05 -20.57 -23.03
N VAL A 203 -8.70 -19.33 -22.61
CA VAL A 203 -8.48 -18.25 -23.58
C VAL A 203 -7.17 -17.52 -23.26
N THR A 204 -6.34 -17.54 -24.30
CA THR A 204 -5.03 -16.97 -24.61
C THR A 204 -4.73 -15.55 -24.11
N VAL A 205 -3.53 -15.36 -23.53
CA VAL A 205 -2.69 -14.17 -23.74
C VAL A 205 -1.24 -14.62 -23.93
N VAL A 206 -0.77 -14.68 -25.17
CA VAL A 206 0.64 -14.74 -25.55
C VAL A 206 0.86 -13.86 -26.78
N ALA A 207 1.69 -12.82 -26.63
CA ALA A 207 2.58 -12.23 -27.64
C ALA A 207 3.23 -10.97 -27.01
N LEU A 208 4.50 -10.62 -27.17
CA LEU A 208 5.71 -11.29 -27.64
C LEU A 208 6.85 -10.29 -27.32
N LEU A 209 7.83 -10.67 -26.51
CA LEU A 209 9.12 -9.97 -26.41
C LEU A 209 10.20 -11.00 -26.74
N SER A 210 10.59 -11.07 -28.01
CA SER A 210 11.88 -11.64 -28.40
C SER A 210 12.25 -11.19 -29.81
N SER A 211 13.18 -10.24 -29.91
CA SER A 211 14.03 -10.07 -31.09
C SER A 211 15.32 -9.32 -30.72
N ARG A 212 16.28 -10.03 -30.12
CA ARG A 212 17.72 -9.74 -30.28
C ARG A 212 18.52 -11.05 -30.23
N HIS A 213 19.48 -11.14 -31.16
CA HIS A 213 20.43 -12.23 -31.44
C HIS A 213 20.00 -13.27 -32.49
N ARG A 214 20.08 -12.89 -33.77
CA ARG A 214 21.24 -13.17 -34.64
C ARG A 214 21.19 -12.28 -35.87
#